data_AF-A0A830HKM4-F1
#
_entry.id   AF-A0A830HKM4-F1
#
_cell.length_a   1.000
_cell.length_b   1.000
_cell.length_c   1.000
_cell.angle_alpha   90.00
_cell.angle_beta   90.00
_cell.angle_gamma   90.00
#
_symmetry.space_group_name_H-M   'P 1'
#
loop_
_entity.id
_entity.type
_entity.pdbx_description
1 polymer ?
#
loop_
_entity_poly.entity_id
_entity_poly.type
_entity_poly.pdbx_seq_one_letter_code
_entity_poly.pdbx_strand_id
1 'polypeptide(L)'
;MGSPCRGTVVLVIGSMLAVMALAVMVPSASAAAASSSSSSSSRCLARGGRFLPYARDDKPAFAADLTYCTNYQSETCCGRANSDQARLDMRNLALNGAPENCPETWAMHFACSGCDPAVSAKPAPTVMCRRACDAVYDACGSAYVGIDPQADVLAPCSLERRDLLCSRLSEFVSDGAELCREAGFAVAEAGNCFEGQPEGVKRSKSAKSSSSSKSSSSSSKKSPSKKSKGDQKRRQRQWFEAYLADLKRRYRHLRKRYGVVADLILVAPFLSLTLTLGKTFSRRLARARRIAHVREAAAVAAEQRRRL
;
A
#
# COMPACT_ATOMS: atom_id res chain seq x y z
N MET A 1 35.87 51.91 -20.99
CA MET A 1 36.59 50.87 -20.21
C MET A 1 35.56 50.26 -19.28
N GLY A 2 35.09 49.02 -19.35
CA GLY A 2 35.38 47.82 -20.13
C GLY A 2 34.70 46.69 -19.36
N SER A 3 33.61 46.14 -19.87
CA SER A 3 32.77 45.13 -19.21
C SER A 3 33.37 43.72 -19.31
N PRO A 4 33.20 42.88 -18.27
CA PRO A 4 33.15 41.42 -18.38
C PRO A 4 31.77 40.92 -17.89
N CYS A 5 31.19 39.77 -18.25
CA CYS A 5 31.57 38.61 -19.05
C CYS A 5 30.27 37.95 -19.56
N ARG A 6 30.17 37.71 -20.87
CA ARG A 6 29.22 36.78 -21.50
C ARG A 6 30.05 35.59 -21.97
N GLY A 7 29.77 34.37 -21.51
CA GLY A 7 30.40 33.19 -22.10
C GLY A 7 30.52 31.97 -21.21
N THR A 8 29.41 31.37 -20.77
CA THR A 8 29.45 29.99 -20.25
C THR A 8 28.11 29.23 -20.33
N VAL A 9 27.11 29.72 -21.08
CA VAL A 9 25.75 29.12 -21.08
C VAL A 9 25.45 28.27 -22.34
N VAL A 10 26.35 28.21 -23.32
CA VAL A 10 26.02 27.63 -24.64
C VAL A 10 26.49 26.16 -24.82
N LEU A 11 27.19 25.56 -23.85
CA LEU A 11 27.89 24.29 -24.06
C LEU A 11 27.31 23.04 -23.37
N VAL A 12 26.06 23.07 -22.90
CA VAL A 12 25.42 21.87 -22.27
C VAL A 12 24.15 21.40 -23.00
N ILE A 13 23.65 22.14 -23.99
CA ILE A 13 22.39 21.81 -24.69
C ILE A 13 22.65 20.99 -25.98
N GLY A 14 23.91 20.84 -26.41
CA GLY A 14 24.28 20.15 -27.66
C GLY A 14 24.37 18.62 -27.59
N SER A 15 24.36 18.00 -26.41
CA SER A 15 24.66 16.55 -26.27
C SER A 15 23.45 15.67 -25.95
N MET A 16 22.24 16.22 -25.87
CA MET A 16 21.01 15.47 -25.52
C MET A 16 20.08 15.19 -26.71
N LEU A 17 20.36 15.76 -27.90
CA LEU A 17 19.53 15.56 -29.10
C LEU A 17 20.07 14.49 -30.08
N ALA A 18 21.22 13.88 -29.80
CA ALA A 18 21.84 12.90 -30.71
C ALA A 18 21.53 11.42 -30.39
N VAL A 19 20.73 11.12 -29.35
CA VAL A 19 20.42 9.73 -28.93
C VAL A 19 18.97 9.31 -29.30
N MET A 20 18.17 10.20 -29.88
CA MET A 20 16.76 9.92 -30.23
C MET A 20 16.52 9.65 -31.73
N ALA A 21 17.53 9.18 -32.48
CA ALA A 21 17.44 9.06 -33.94
C ALA A 21 17.75 7.67 -34.54
N LEU A 22 17.93 6.60 -33.74
CA LEU A 22 18.26 5.28 -34.29
C LEU A 22 17.52 4.16 -33.55
N ALA A 23 16.31 3.83 -34.03
CA ALA A 23 15.77 2.46 -34.17
C ALA A 23 14.26 2.49 -34.49
N VAL A 24 13.87 3.14 -35.59
CA VAL A 24 12.62 2.81 -36.29
C VAL A 24 13.00 1.81 -37.39
N MET A 25 12.77 0.53 -37.16
CA MET A 25 12.65 -0.47 -38.22
C MET A 25 11.59 -1.49 -37.81
N VAL A 26 10.42 -1.32 -38.43
CA VAL A 26 9.30 -2.26 -38.48
C VAL A 26 9.61 -3.31 -39.57
N PRO A 27 9.46 -4.61 -39.28
CA PRO A 27 9.17 -5.58 -40.33
C PRO A 27 7.72 -6.09 -40.21
N SER A 28 6.94 -5.79 -41.24
CA SER A 28 5.66 -6.43 -41.55
C SER A 28 5.91 -7.85 -42.07
N ALA A 29 5.37 -8.87 -41.40
CA ALA A 29 5.20 -10.19 -42.02
C ALA A 29 4.08 -11.01 -41.35
N SER A 30 3.08 -11.30 -42.19
CA SER A 30 2.31 -12.55 -42.25
C SER A 30 1.30 -12.86 -41.16
N ALA A 31 0.03 -12.63 -41.52
CA ALA A 31 -1.12 -13.34 -40.99
C ALA A 31 -0.95 -14.85 -41.19
N ALA A 32 -0.70 -15.57 -40.09
CA ALA A 32 -0.92 -17.01 -40.02
C ALA A 32 -2.22 -17.23 -39.23
N ALA A 33 -3.21 -17.81 -39.90
CA ALA A 33 -4.47 -18.23 -39.32
C ALA A 33 -4.21 -19.15 -38.12
N ALA A 34 -4.48 -18.64 -36.91
CA ALA A 34 -4.56 -19.49 -35.72
C ALA A 34 -5.91 -20.21 -35.74
N SER A 35 -5.86 -21.45 -36.19
CA SER A 35 -6.88 -22.48 -36.00
C SER A 35 -7.38 -22.45 -34.56
N SER A 36 -8.66 -22.08 -34.41
CA SER A 36 -9.42 -22.14 -33.17
C SER A 36 -9.64 -23.59 -32.76
N SER A 37 -8.72 -24.14 -31.98
CA SER A 37 -8.97 -25.34 -31.18
C SER A 37 -9.55 -24.91 -29.84
N SER A 38 -10.87 -25.03 -29.75
CA SER A 38 -11.70 -24.85 -28.56
C SER A 38 -11.27 -25.75 -27.42
N SER A 39 -10.44 -25.21 -26.52
CA SER A 39 -10.39 -25.58 -25.11
C SER A 39 -10.04 -24.30 -24.35
N SER A 40 -11.03 -23.71 -23.67
CA SER A 40 -10.87 -22.46 -22.92
C SER A 40 -9.96 -22.65 -21.70
N SER A 41 -8.65 -22.62 -21.93
CA SER A 41 -7.66 -22.46 -20.87
C SER A 41 -7.68 -20.99 -20.44
N SER A 42 -8.11 -20.73 -19.21
CA SER A 42 -8.07 -19.41 -18.57
C SER A 42 -6.64 -18.91 -18.55
N ARG A 43 -6.30 -18.00 -19.47
CA ARG A 43 -4.97 -17.40 -19.52
C ARG A 43 -4.86 -16.24 -18.54
N CYS A 44 -3.71 -16.09 -17.88
CA CYS A 44 -3.41 -14.94 -17.05
C CYS A 44 -3.25 -13.70 -17.95
N LEU A 45 -4.14 -12.73 -17.85
CA LEU A 45 -4.05 -11.49 -18.61
C LEU A 45 -3.19 -10.50 -17.82
N ALA A 46 -2.11 -10.00 -18.42
CA ALA A 46 -1.25 -9.00 -17.78
C ALA A 46 -2.09 -7.81 -17.27
N ARG A 47 -1.83 -7.39 -16.03
CA ARG A 47 -2.52 -6.25 -15.40
C ARG A 47 -1.60 -5.05 -15.25
N GLY A 48 -2.14 -3.89 -15.61
CA GLY A 48 -1.65 -2.59 -15.20
C GLY A 48 -2.56 -1.94 -14.16
N GLY A 49 -2.21 -0.71 -13.77
CA GLY A 49 -2.93 0.04 -12.74
C GLY A 49 -2.54 -0.42 -11.33
N ARG A 50 -3.54 -0.74 -10.50
CA ARG A 50 -3.32 -1.06 -9.07
C ARG A 50 -2.54 -2.34 -8.77
N PHE A 51 -2.40 -3.23 -9.75
CA PHE A 51 -1.70 -4.50 -9.58
C PHE A 51 -0.37 -4.46 -10.31
N LEU A 52 0.67 -5.00 -9.68
CA LEU A 52 1.91 -5.33 -10.36
C LEU A 52 1.64 -6.35 -11.49
N PRO A 53 2.49 -6.38 -12.53
CA PRO A 53 2.46 -7.45 -13.52
C PRO A 53 2.45 -8.83 -12.87
N TYR A 54 1.75 -9.76 -13.51
CA TYR A 54 1.71 -11.13 -13.03
C TYR A 54 3.07 -11.81 -13.20
N ALA A 55 3.36 -12.78 -12.34
CA ALA A 55 4.56 -13.58 -12.47
C ALA A 55 4.46 -14.62 -13.60
N ARG A 56 3.24 -14.81 -14.12
CA ARG A 56 2.89 -15.84 -15.11
C ARG A 56 1.93 -15.23 -16.13
N ASP A 57 2.29 -15.33 -17.42
CA ASP A 57 1.49 -14.85 -18.56
C ASP A 57 0.70 -15.96 -19.26
N ASP A 58 0.88 -17.20 -18.78
CA ASP A 58 0.26 -18.39 -19.34
C ASP A 58 -1.02 -18.74 -18.59
N LYS A 59 -0.96 -19.59 -17.56
CA LYS A 59 -2.12 -20.15 -16.86
C LYS A 59 -1.93 -20.07 -15.35
N PRO A 60 -3.02 -19.93 -14.59
CA PRO A 60 -2.97 -20.08 -13.15
C PRO A 60 -2.35 -21.41 -12.74
N ALA A 61 -1.51 -21.38 -11.71
CA ALA A 61 -0.82 -22.56 -11.22
C ALA A 61 -0.48 -22.41 -9.74
N PHE A 62 0.00 -23.50 -9.13
CA PHE A 62 0.42 -23.49 -7.74
C PHE A 62 1.58 -22.52 -7.48
N ALA A 63 1.46 -21.70 -6.42
CA ALA A 63 2.46 -20.72 -6.01
C ALA A 63 2.85 -20.89 -4.53
N ALA A 64 3.99 -21.55 -4.30
CA ALA A 64 4.48 -21.85 -2.95
C ALA A 64 4.91 -20.61 -2.14
N ASP A 65 5.22 -19.50 -2.82
CA ASP A 65 5.96 -18.35 -2.30
C ASP A 65 5.09 -17.11 -2.02
N LEU A 66 3.76 -17.24 -2.04
CA LEU A 66 2.85 -16.17 -1.62
C LEU A 66 3.03 -15.89 -0.12
N THR A 67 3.34 -14.63 0.21
CA THR A 67 3.67 -14.20 1.57
C THR A 67 2.48 -13.68 2.38
N TYR A 68 1.33 -13.47 1.73
CA TYR A 68 0.11 -12.90 2.30
C TYR A 68 -1.15 -13.44 1.61
N CYS A 69 -1.24 -13.39 0.27
CA CYS A 69 -2.42 -13.84 -0.48
C CYS A 69 -2.53 -15.37 -0.61
N THR A 70 -2.20 -16.11 0.45
CA THR A 70 -2.05 -17.58 0.45
C THR A 70 -3.35 -18.34 0.17
N ASN A 71 -4.51 -17.69 0.28
CA ASN A 71 -5.80 -18.30 -0.10
C ASN A 71 -5.86 -18.69 -1.59
N TYR A 72 -5.01 -18.10 -2.44
CA TYR A 72 -4.90 -18.41 -3.87
C TYR A 72 -3.71 -19.30 -4.21
N GLN A 73 -3.00 -19.86 -3.22
CA GLN A 73 -1.78 -20.63 -3.43
C GLN A 73 -1.99 -21.87 -4.32
N SER A 74 -3.17 -22.49 -4.31
CA SER A 74 -3.48 -23.66 -5.14
C SER A 74 -3.50 -23.35 -6.63
N GLU A 75 -3.97 -22.16 -7.00
CA GLU A 75 -4.18 -21.76 -8.39
C GLU A 75 -4.21 -20.23 -8.49
N THR A 76 -3.13 -19.63 -9.01
CA THR A 76 -3.03 -18.16 -9.16
C THR A 76 -2.09 -17.74 -10.29
N CYS A 77 -2.27 -16.50 -10.74
CA CYS A 77 -1.32 -15.77 -11.60
C CYS A 77 -0.33 -14.90 -10.80
N CYS A 78 -0.58 -14.70 -9.50
CA CYS A 78 0.30 -13.91 -8.64
C CYS A 78 1.58 -14.68 -8.28
N GLY A 79 2.69 -13.93 -8.18
CA GLY A 79 3.91 -14.41 -7.52
C GLY A 79 4.14 -13.69 -6.20
N ARG A 80 5.34 -13.92 -5.63
CA ARG A 80 5.78 -13.26 -4.40
C ARG A 80 5.69 -11.74 -4.44
N ALA A 81 6.05 -11.08 -5.55
CA ALA A 81 6.01 -9.62 -5.65
C ALA A 81 4.60 -9.05 -5.45
N ASN A 82 3.58 -9.64 -6.09
CA ASN A 82 2.19 -9.23 -5.92
C ASN A 82 1.73 -9.42 -4.47
N SER A 83 2.09 -10.56 -3.87
CA SER A 83 1.74 -10.87 -2.49
C SER A 83 2.47 -9.99 -1.46
N ASP A 84 3.73 -9.64 -1.72
CA ASP A 84 4.50 -8.73 -0.88
C ASP A 84 3.93 -7.31 -0.96
N GLN A 85 3.45 -6.88 -2.13
CA GLN A 85 2.75 -5.60 -2.27
C GLN A 85 1.46 -5.55 -1.41
N ALA A 86 0.63 -6.59 -1.49
CA ALA A 86 -0.56 -6.69 -0.64
C ALA A 86 -0.19 -6.67 0.86
N ARG A 87 0.91 -7.32 1.24
CA ARG A 87 1.41 -7.29 2.62
C ARG A 87 1.81 -5.88 3.06
N LEU A 88 2.45 -5.10 2.19
CA LEU A 88 2.83 -3.72 2.48
C LEU A 88 1.61 -2.84 2.69
N ASP A 89 0.58 -2.98 1.85
CA ASP A 89 -0.71 -2.29 2.00
C ASP A 89 -1.30 -2.54 3.39
N MET A 90 -1.30 -3.80 3.84
CA MET A 90 -1.87 -4.17 5.15
C MET A 90 -1.07 -3.65 6.32
N ARG A 91 0.26 -3.66 6.19
CA ARG A 91 1.15 -3.05 7.17
C ARG A 91 0.84 -1.56 7.29
N ASN A 92 0.67 -0.87 6.17
CA ASN A 92 0.43 0.58 6.17
C ASN A 92 -0.93 0.93 6.80
N LEU A 93 -2.00 0.18 6.49
CA LEU A 93 -3.29 0.34 7.18
C LEU A 93 -3.14 0.17 8.70
N ALA A 94 -2.45 -0.89 9.15
CA ALA A 94 -2.27 -1.17 10.56
C ALA A 94 -1.43 -0.10 11.28
N LEU A 95 -0.35 0.38 10.66
CA LEU A 95 0.53 1.40 11.23
C LEU A 95 -0.16 2.77 11.32
N ASN A 96 -1.06 3.07 10.38
CA ASN A 96 -1.81 4.33 10.36
C ASN A 96 -3.11 4.28 11.19
N GLY A 97 -3.27 3.26 12.05
CA GLY A 97 -4.39 3.19 13.00
C GLY A 97 -5.74 2.85 12.37
N ALA A 98 -5.75 2.12 11.24
CA ALA A 98 -7.00 1.62 10.67
C ALA A 98 -7.75 0.70 11.68
N PRO A 99 -9.10 0.62 11.58
CA PRO A 99 -9.89 -0.31 12.38
C PRO A 99 -9.41 -1.77 12.26
N GLU A 100 -9.60 -2.57 13.31
CA GLU A 100 -9.04 -3.94 13.42
C GLU A 100 -9.42 -4.86 12.24
N ASN A 101 -10.65 -4.73 11.72
CA ASN A 101 -11.15 -5.51 10.59
C ASN A 101 -10.83 -4.91 9.22
N CYS A 102 -10.37 -3.65 9.15
CA CYS A 102 -10.09 -2.98 7.88
C CYS A 102 -8.97 -3.67 7.08
N PRO A 103 -7.79 -3.98 7.64
CA PRO A 103 -6.73 -4.64 6.86
C PRO A 103 -7.19 -5.95 6.24
N GLU A 104 -7.78 -6.86 7.01
CA GLU A 104 -8.22 -8.15 6.46
C GLU A 104 -9.28 -7.98 5.36
N THR A 105 -10.22 -7.06 5.55
CA THR A 105 -11.26 -6.74 4.56
C THR A 105 -10.66 -6.14 3.28
N TRP A 106 -9.78 -5.14 3.42
CA TRP A 106 -9.07 -4.54 2.28
C TRP A 106 -8.24 -5.57 1.52
N ALA A 107 -7.54 -6.46 2.22
CA ALA A 107 -6.73 -7.48 1.57
C ALA A 107 -7.58 -8.43 0.73
N MET A 108 -8.66 -8.95 1.29
CA MET A 108 -9.49 -9.95 0.64
C MET A 108 -10.22 -9.40 -0.58
N HIS A 109 -10.77 -8.19 -0.46
CA HIS A 109 -11.57 -7.60 -1.53
C HIS A 109 -10.71 -6.86 -2.58
N PHE A 110 -9.65 -6.16 -2.15
CA PHE A 110 -8.86 -5.32 -3.05
C PHE A 110 -7.45 -5.86 -3.27
N ALA A 111 -6.61 -5.97 -2.24
CA ALA A 111 -5.18 -6.21 -2.47
C ALA A 111 -4.88 -7.58 -3.11
N CYS A 112 -5.63 -8.62 -2.75
CA CYS A 112 -5.44 -9.98 -3.26
C CYS A 112 -6.42 -10.37 -4.37
N SER A 113 -7.35 -9.51 -4.80
CA SER A 113 -8.36 -9.89 -5.81
C SER A 113 -7.76 -10.17 -7.18
N GLY A 114 -6.64 -9.52 -7.52
CA GLY A 114 -5.87 -9.84 -8.72
C GLY A 114 -5.25 -11.25 -8.70
N CYS A 115 -5.19 -11.93 -7.55
CA CYS A 115 -4.65 -13.27 -7.45
C CYS A 115 -5.68 -14.37 -7.70
N ASP A 116 -6.97 -14.01 -7.77
CA ASP A 116 -8.03 -14.95 -8.14
C ASP A 116 -7.95 -15.32 -9.63
N PRO A 117 -7.90 -16.61 -10.00
CA PRO A 117 -7.79 -17.06 -11.39
C PRO A 117 -8.97 -16.63 -12.27
N ALA A 118 -10.18 -16.52 -11.71
CA ALA A 118 -11.37 -16.06 -12.43
C ALA A 118 -11.37 -14.55 -12.67
N VAL A 119 -10.63 -13.80 -11.84
CA VAL A 119 -10.41 -12.36 -11.99
C VAL A 119 -9.25 -12.09 -12.94
N SER A 120 -8.14 -12.82 -12.81
CA SER A 120 -6.95 -12.65 -13.62
C SER A 120 -7.11 -13.09 -15.08
N ALA A 121 -8.12 -13.92 -15.37
CA ALA A 121 -8.49 -14.33 -16.72
C ALA A 121 -9.37 -13.31 -17.47
N LYS A 122 -9.81 -12.24 -16.81
CA LYS A 122 -10.69 -11.21 -17.39
C LYS A 122 -9.92 -9.90 -17.60
N PRO A 123 -10.26 -9.13 -18.66
CA PRO A 123 -9.64 -7.83 -18.88
C PRO A 123 -9.95 -6.86 -17.73
N ALA A 124 -9.05 -5.90 -17.51
CA ALA A 124 -9.26 -4.84 -16.54
C ALA A 124 -10.32 -3.82 -17.02
N PRO A 125 -11.02 -3.12 -16.10
CA PRO A 125 -10.96 -3.24 -14.63
C PRO A 125 -11.72 -4.47 -14.11
N THR A 126 -11.37 -4.97 -12.91
CA THR A 126 -12.17 -6.06 -12.32
C THR A 126 -13.53 -5.53 -11.91
N VAL A 127 -14.58 -6.28 -12.22
CA VAL A 127 -15.94 -6.00 -11.75
C VAL A 127 -16.12 -6.54 -10.32
N MET A 128 -16.26 -5.63 -9.36
CA MET A 128 -16.59 -5.90 -7.95
C MET A 128 -18.10 -5.86 -7.74
N CYS A 129 -18.60 -6.70 -6.83
CA CYS A 129 -19.98 -6.59 -6.39
C CYS A 129 -20.14 -5.34 -5.50
N ARG A 130 -21.25 -4.60 -5.65
CA ARG A 130 -21.57 -3.44 -4.80
C ARG A 130 -21.42 -3.74 -3.31
N ARG A 131 -21.95 -4.88 -2.87
CA ARG A 131 -21.86 -5.34 -1.46
C ARG A 131 -20.43 -5.56 -0.97
N ALA A 132 -19.53 -6.01 -1.84
CA ALA A 132 -18.13 -6.17 -1.49
C ALA A 132 -17.45 -4.81 -1.32
N CYS A 133 -17.80 -3.84 -2.16
CA CYS A 133 -17.33 -2.47 -2.05
C CYS A 133 -17.82 -1.80 -0.76
N ASP A 134 -19.12 -1.93 -0.45
CA ASP A 134 -19.71 -1.40 0.78
C ASP A 134 -19.07 -2.03 2.03
N ALA A 135 -18.80 -3.35 2.01
CA ALA A 135 -18.12 -4.03 3.12
C ALA A 135 -16.72 -3.46 3.40
N VAL A 136 -15.95 -3.10 2.35
CA VAL A 136 -14.65 -2.44 2.53
C VAL A 136 -14.83 -1.03 3.08
N TYR A 137 -15.77 -0.26 2.53
CA TYR A 137 -16.05 1.10 2.99
C TYR A 137 -16.45 1.14 4.46
N ASP A 138 -17.38 0.28 4.87
CA ASP A 138 -17.84 0.18 6.25
C ASP A 138 -16.70 -0.21 7.21
N ALA A 139 -15.82 -1.11 6.79
CA ALA A 139 -14.68 -1.54 7.59
C ALA A 139 -13.59 -0.46 7.67
N CYS A 140 -13.36 0.30 6.60
CA CYS A 140 -12.20 1.15 6.41
C CYS A 140 -12.49 2.66 6.38
N GLY A 141 -13.73 3.12 6.61
CA GLY A 141 -14.10 4.53 6.45
C GLY A 141 -13.21 5.53 7.22
N SER A 142 -12.70 5.15 8.39
CA SER A 142 -11.78 5.97 9.18
C SER A 142 -10.29 5.72 8.91
N ALA A 143 -9.95 4.76 8.04
CA ALA A 143 -8.58 4.46 7.68
C ALA A 143 -8.00 5.56 6.78
N TYR A 144 -6.71 5.83 6.93
CA TYR A 144 -6.01 6.79 6.09
C TYR A 144 -5.65 6.19 4.74
N VAL A 145 -6.13 6.83 3.69
CA VAL A 145 -5.87 6.49 2.28
C VAL A 145 -5.28 7.68 1.55
N GLY A 146 -4.71 7.43 0.39
CA GLY A 146 -4.20 8.45 -0.53
C GLY A 146 -4.28 7.96 -1.97
N ILE A 147 -3.98 8.84 -2.91
CA ILE A 147 -3.91 8.50 -4.33
C ILE A 147 -2.50 7.96 -4.61
N ASP A 148 -2.42 6.73 -5.11
CA ASP A 148 -1.16 6.15 -5.59
C ASP A 148 -0.73 6.89 -6.87
N PRO A 149 0.39 7.62 -6.87
CA PRO A 149 0.80 8.44 -8.01
C PRO A 149 1.20 7.61 -9.25
N GLN A 150 1.48 6.31 -9.10
CA GLN A 150 1.83 5.44 -10.23
C GLN A 150 0.59 4.88 -10.92
N ALA A 151 -0.43 4.55 -10.13
CA ALA A 151 -1.62 3.85 -10.62
C ALA A 151 -2.84 4.76 -10.75
N ASP A 152 -2.79 5.98 -10.19
CA ASP A 152 -3.88 6.96 -10.13
C ASP A 152 -5.16 6.37 -9.53
N VAL A 153 -5.01 5.68 -8.40
CA VAL A 153 -6.10 5.03 -7.67
C VAL A 153 -5.95 5.21 -6.17
N LEU A 154 -7.06 5.10 -5.43
CA LEU A 154 -7.03 5.05 -3.98
C LEU A 154 -6.34 3.78 -3.47
N ALA A 155 -5.35 3.99 -2.60
CA ALA A 155 -4.60 2.95 -1.92
C ALA A 155 -4.37 3.31 -0.45
N PRO A 156 -3.99 2.35 0.40
CA PRO A 156 -3.62 2.66 1.78
C PRO A 156 -2.45 3.65 1.83
N CYS A 157 -2.59 4.69 2.65
CA CYS A 157 -1.58 5.74 2.75
C CYS A 157 -0.20 5.16 3.12
N SER A 158 0.83 5.50 2.36
CA SER A 158 2.20 5.06 2.55
C SER A 158 3.20 6.17 2.24
N LEU A 159 4.05 6.48 3.22
CA LEU A 159 5.20 7.35 3.01
C LEU A 159 6.21 6.76 2.01
N GLU A 160 6.27 5.42 1.88
CA GLU A 160 7.15 4.74 0.93
C GLU A 160 6.70 4.96 -0.52
N ARG A 161 5.38 5.14 -0.77
CA ARG A 161 4.82 5.47 -2.08
C ARG A 161 4.83 6.97 -2.42
N ARG A 162 5.37 7.80 -1.52
CA ARG A 162 5.40 9.26 -1.65
C ARG A 162 4.00 9.87 -1.72
N ASP A 163 3.05 9.29 -1.00
CA ASP A 163 1.70 9.84 -0.91
C ASP A 163 1.81 11.25 -0.28
N LEU A 164 1.53 12.28 -1.09
CA LEU A 164 1.70 13.69 -0.69
C LEU A 164 0.58 14.17 0.23
N LEU A 165 -0.59 13.54 0.13
CA LEU A 165 -1.78 13.85 0.90
C LEU A 165 -2.47 12.55 1.31
N CYS A 166 -2.65 12.39 2.61
CA CYS A 166 -3.44 11.30 3.18
C CYS A 166 -4.56 11.88 4.02
N SER A 167 -5.75 11.32 3.87
CA SER A 167 -6.94 11.68 4.63
C SER A 167 -7.78 10.43 4.87
N ARG A 168 -8.84 10.56 5.67
CA ARG A 168 -9.73 9.43 5.95
C ARG A 168 -10.46 9.01 4.69
N LEU A 169 -10.68 7.72 4.52
CA LEU A 169 -11.41 7.19 3.36
C LEU A 169 -12.78 7.88 3.18
N SER A 170 -13.52 8.09 4.25
CA SER A 170 -14.83 8.76 4.23
C SER A 170 -14.79 10.25 3.84
N GLU A 171 -13.61 10.85 3.74
CA GLU A 171 -13.43 12.22 3.23
C GLU A 171 -13.10 12.24 1.73
N PHE A 172 -12.55 11.15 1.19
CA PHE A 172 -12.31 10.99 -0.26
C PHE A 172 -13.56 10.57 -1.01
N VAL A 173 -14.33 9.65 -0.44
CA VAL A 173 -15.49 9.03 -1.11
C VAL A 173 -16.67 8.97 -0.16
N SER A 174 -17.87 9.07 -0.74
CA SER A 174 -19.13 9.13 -0.01
C SER A 174 -19.72 7.75 0.28
N ASP A 175 -19.42 6.75 -0.54
CA ASP A 175 -19.96 5.39 -0.42
C ASP A 175 -19.00 4.30 -0.95
N GLY A 176 -19.40 3.03 -0.80
CA GLY A 176 -18.63 1.89 -1.26
C GLY A 176 -18.45 1.82 -2.78
N ALA A 177 -19.45 2.16 -3.59
CA ALA A 177 -19.28 2.09 -5.04
C ALA A 177 -18.29 3.13 -5.56
N GLU A 178 -18.31 4.33 -4.99
CA GLU A 178 -17.32 5.35 -5.26
C GLU A 178 -15.93 4.88 -4.82
N LEU A 179 -15.78 4.31 -3.62
CA LEU A 179 -14.53 3.69 -3.19
C LEU A 179 -13.98 2.69 -4.22
N CYS A 180 -14.82 1.78 -4.71
CA CYS A 180 -14.38 0.78 -5.69
C CYS A 180 -13.93 1.42 -7.00
N ARG A 181 -14.66 2.42 -7.51
CA ARG A 181 -14.29 3.13 -8.73
C ARG A 181 -12.96 3.85 -8.59
N GLU A 182 -12.80 4.61 -7.51
CA GLU A 182 -11.56 5.31 -7.20
C GLU A 182 -10.39 4.36 -6.90
N ALA A 183 -10.66 3.15 -6.40
CA ALA A 183 -9.66 2.11 -6.22
C ALA A 183 -9.30 1.33 -7.50
N GLY A 184 -9.86 1.71 -8.67
CA GLY A 184 -9.57 1.13 -9.98
C GLY A 184 -10.42 -0.09 -10.36
N PHE A 185 -11.63 -0.21 -9.80
CA PHE A 185 -12.57 -1.30 -10.07
C PHE A 185 -13.84 -0.81 -10.76
N ALA A 186 -14.47 -1.68 -11.55
CA ALA A 186 -15.84 -1.49 -11.99
C ALA A 186 -16.80 -2.04 -10.92
N VAL A 187 -18.00 -1.49 -10.81
CA VAL A 187 -19.01 -1.92 -9.82
C VAL A 187 -20.23 -2.49 -10.53
N ALA A 188 -20.72 -3.63 -10.04
CA ALA A 188 -21.97 -4.21 -10.47
C ALA A 188 -22.94 -4.35 -9.28
N GLU A 189 -24.20 -3.97 -9.50
CA GLU A 189 -25.27 -4.04 -8.50
C GLU A 189 -25.75 -5.49 -8.27
N ALA A 190 -25.74 -6.32 -9.31
CA ALA A 190 -26.08 -7.74 -9.25
C ALA A 190 -25.40 -8.53 -10.37
N GLY A 191 -25.33 -9.85 -10.23
CA GLY A 191 -24.84 -10.77 -11.27
C GLY A 191 -23.43 -11.32 -11.02
N ASN A 192 -22.71 -11.63 -12.09
CA ASN A 192 -21.38 -12.25 -12.05
C ASN A 192 -20.28 -11.22 -11.74
N CYS A 193 -20.12 -10.90 -10.45
CA CYS A 193 -19.11 -9.98 -9.94
C CYS A 193 -18.27 -10.65 -8.85
N PHE A 194 -17.09 -10.08 -8.56
CA PHE A 194 -16.21 -10.64 -7.53
C PHE A 194 -16.58 -10.12 -6.13
N GLU A 195 -16.66 -11.04 -5.16
CA GLU A 195 -17.13 -10.75 -3.79
C GLU A 195 -16.03 -10.93 -2.71
N GLY A 196 -14.76 -11.13 -3.07
CA GLY A 196 -13.65 -11.08 -2.10
C GLY A 196 -13.08 -12.41 -1.62
N GLN A 197 -13.40 -13.55 -2.22
CA GLN A 197 -12.74 -14.83 -1.92
C GLN A 197 -12.76 -15.79 -3.11
N PRO A 198 -11.81 -16.75 -3.18
CA PRO A 198 -11.82 -17.78 -4.19
C PRO A 198 -13.08 -18.62 -4.09
N GLU A 199 -13.70 -18.92 -5.24
CA GLU A 199 -14.81 -19.86 -5.30
C GLU A 199 -14.32 -21.25 -4.83
N GLY A 200 -14.69 -21.62 -3.61
CA GLY A 200 -14.19 -22.84 -2.96
C GLY A 200 -14.37 -22.84 -1.44
N VAL A 201 -14.40 -21.66 -0.82
CA VAL A 201 -14.93 -21.51 0.54
C VAL A 201 -16.45 -21.44 0.42
N LYS A 202 -17.13 -22.58 0.55
CA LYS A 202 -18.60 -22.65 0.58
C LYS A 202 -19.13 -21.73 1.70
N ARG A 203 -19.44 -20.47 1.39
CA ARG A 203 -20.40 -19.68 2.15
C ARG A 203 -21.73 -20.39 1.95
N SER A 204 -22.12 -21.19 2.94
CA SER A 204 -23.45 -21.77 3.02
C SER A 204 -24.47 -20.65 2.81
N LYS A 205 -25.12 -20.66 1.65
CA LYS A 205 -26.26 -19.83 1.32
C LYS A 205 -27.34 -20.09 2.38
N SER A 206 -27.58 -19.11 3.25
CA SER A 206 -28.81 -19.05 4.03
C SER A 206 -29.87 -18.42 3.15
N ALA A 207 -30.69 -19.25 2.51
CA ALA A 207 -32.07 -18.94 2.15
C ALA A 207 -32.83 -20.25 1.97
N LYS A 208 -33.93 -20.37 2.69
CA LYS A 208 -34.68 -21.58 3.00
C LYS A 208 -35.90 -21.72 2.10
N SER A 209 -36.09 -22.90 1.51
CA SER A 209 -37.38 -23.61 1.31
C SER A 209 -37.08 -24.99 0.68
N SER A 210 -37.13 -26.06 1.48
CA SER A 210 -38.11 -27.17 1.42
C SER A 210 -38.27 -27.78 0.01
N SER A 211 -37.91 -29.02 -0.28
CA SER A 211 -38.31 -30.25 0.41
C SER A 211 -37.60 -31.50 -0.16
N SER A 212 -37.33 -32.48 0.72
CA SER A 212 -37.23 -33.96 0.53
C SER A 212 -36.60 -34.51 -0.77
N SER A 213 -35.55 -35.35 -0.75
CA SER A 213 -35.56 -36.69 -0.14
C SER A 213 -34.15 -37.34 -0.10
N LYS A 214 -33.90 -38.04 1.02
CA LYS A 214 -33.00 -39.17 1.32
C LYS A 214 -32.12 -39.71 0.16
N SER A 215 -30.82 -39.95 0.36
CA SER A 215 -30.36 -41.12 1.14
C SER A 215 -28.84 -41.13 1.38
N SER A 216 -28.47 -41.96 2.35
CA SER A 216 -27.24 -42.09 3.13
C SER A 216 -26.03 -42.70 2.43
N SER A 217 -24.83 -42.24 2.81
CA SER A 217 -23.71 -43.14 3.10
C SER A 217 -22.73 -42.50 4.09
N SER A 218 -22.60 -43.15 5.24
CA SER A 218 -21.71 -42.86 6.36
C SER A 218 -20.22 -42.99 6.00
N SER A 219 -19.42 -42.00 6.37
CA SER A 219 -18.04 -42.25 6.79
C SER A 219 -17.60 -41.21 7.82
N SER A 220 -17.38 -41.73 9.03
CA SER A 220 -16.95 -41.02 10.22
C SER A 220 -15.61 -40.32 10.01
N LYS A 221 -15.58 -38.99 10.03
CA LYS A 221 -14.37 -38.22 10.38
C LYS A 221 -14.78 -37.08 11.32
N LYS A 222 -14.24 -37.17 12.55
CA LYS A 222 -14.43 -36.24 13.68
C LYS A 222 -14.43 -34.78 13.22
N SER A 223 -15.55 -34.09 13.46
CA SER A 223 -15.65 -32.63 13.35
C SER A 223 -14.65 -31.95 14.29
N PRO A 224 -14.00 -30.85 13.84
CA PRO A 224 -13.05 -30.11 14.65
C PRO A 224 -13.80 -29.35 15.75
N SER A 225 -13.26 -29.40 16.97
CA SER A 225 -13.82 -28.71 18.12
C SER A 225 -13.80 -27.20 17.90
N LYS A 226 -14.86 -26.53 18.38
CA LYS A 226 -14.93 -25.09 18.61
C LYS A 226 -13.71 -24.67 19.43
N LYS A 227 -12.66 -24.13 18.79
CA LYS A 227 -11.51 -23.55 19.48
C LYS A 227 -11.67 -22.04 19.56
N SER A 228 -11.58 -21.58 20.80
CA SER A 228 -11.99 -20.27 21.30
C SER A 228 -11.15 -19.13 20.72
N LYS A 229 -11.71 -17.92 20.72
CA LYS A 229 -11.05 -16.64 20.41
C LYS A 229 -9.65 -16.47 21.07
N GLY A 230 -9.33 -17.24 22.11
CA GLY A 230 -8.01 -17.29 22.75
C GLY A 230 -6.91 -17.93 21.88
N ASP A 231 -7.23 -18.94 21.07
CA ASP A 231 -6.25 -19.61 20.20
C ASP A 231 -5.85 -18.73 19.01
N GLN A 232 -6.78 -17.92 18.49
CA GLN A 232 -6.50 -16.93 17.44
C GLN A 232 -5.57 -15.83 17.96
N LYS A 233 -5.84 -15.28 19.15
CA LYS A 233 -4.99 -14.28 19.80
C LYS A 233 -3.59 -14.82 20.13
N ARG A 234 -3.50 -16.09 20.52
CA ARG A 234 -2.22 -16.76 20.80
C ARG A 234 -1.41 -16.99 19.52
N ARG A 235 -2.06 -17.38 18.41
CA ARG A 235 -1.43 -17.48 17.08
C ARG A 235 -0.96 -16.12 16.57
N GLN A 236 -1.75 -15.07 16.77
CA GLN A 236 -1.39 -13.70 16.37
C GLN A 236 -0.19 -13.17 17.16
N ARG A 237 -0.12 -13.45 18.48
CA ARG A 237 1.07 -13.12 19.31
C ARG A 237 2.30 -13.93 18.92
N GLN A 238 2.15 -15.24 18.69
CA GLN A 238 3.26 -16.08 18.24
C GLN A 238 3.80 -15.64 16.88
N TRP A 239 2.93 -15.22 15.97
CA TRP A 239 3.31 -14.65 14.69
C TRP A 239 4.05 -13.30 14.85
N PHE A 240 3.55 -12.43 15.73
CA PHE A 240 4.18 -11.13 15.99
C PHE A 240 5.59 -11.28 16.59
N GLU A 241 5.76 -12.21 17.54
CA GLU A 241 7.07 -12.53 18.12
C GLU A 241 8.04 -13.12 17.08
N ALA A 242 7.56 -14.04 16.22
CA ALA A 242 8.35 -14.59 15.13
C ALA A 242 8.77 -13.51 14.12
N TYR A 243 7.88 -12.54 13.85
CA TYR A 243 8.16 -11.39 13.00
C TYR A 243 9.20 -10.46 13.60
N LEU A 244 9.11 -10.13 14.89
CA LEU A 244 10.12 -9.32 15.58
C LEU A 244 11.48 -10.03 15.62
N ALA A 245 11.50 -11.35 15.81
CA ALA A 245 12.73 -12.13 15.75
C ALA A 245 13.38 -12.08 14.36
N ASP A 246 12.56 -12.11 13.31
CA ASP A 246 13.03 -12.02 11.93
C ASP A 246 13.53 -10.62 11.56
N LEU A 247 12.83 -9.56 11.98
CA LEU A 247 13.30 -8.18 11.88
C LEU A 247 14.63 -8.00 12.61
N LYS A 248 14.78 -8.53 13.83
CA LYS A 248 16.06 -8.49 14.57
C LYS A 248 17.17 -9.25 13.83
N ARG A 249 16.87 -10.35 13.12
CA ARG A 249 17.86 -11.06 12.27
C ARG A 249 18.26 -10.20 11.08
N ARG A 250 17.31 -9.62 10.36
CA ARG A 250 17.59 -8.72 9.23
C ARG A 250 18.37 -7.49 9.69
N TYR A 251 17.97 -6.85 10.78
CA TYR A 251 18.67 -5.71 11.37
C TYR A 251 20.10 -6.07 11.79
N ARG A 252 20.34 -7.25 12.38
CA ARG A 252 21.69 -7.75 12.65
C ARG A 252 22.49 -7.99 11.38
N HIS A 253 21.88 -8.49 10.30
CA HIS A 253 22.54 -8.63 9.01
C HIS A 253 22.89 -7.28 8.37
N LEU A 254 21.97 -6.32 8.43
CA LEU A 254 22.20 -4.94 8.01
C LEU A 254 23.31 -4.30 8.85
N ARG A 255 23.29 -4.43 10.18
CA ARG A 255 24.35 -3.95 11.07
C ARG A 255 25.70 -4.62 10.83
N LYS A 256 25.72 -5.90 10.42
CA LYS A 256 26.96 -6.60 10.03
C LYS A 256 27.47 -6.18 8.65
N ARG A 257 26.58 -5.88 7.69
CA ARG A 257 26.96 -5.42 6.34
C ARG A 257 27.33 -3.93 6.28
N TYR A 258 26.71 -3.11 7.12
CA TYR A 258 26.79 -1.65 7.09
C TYR A 258 27.27 -1.06 8.43
N GLY A 259 28.06 -1.81 9.20
CA GLY A 259 28.46 -1.42 10.57
C GLY A 259 28.96 0.03 10.68
N VAL A 260 28.76 0.67 11.85
CA VAL A 260 29.14 2.05 12.26
C VAL A 260 28.63 3.20 11.38
N VAL A 261 28.42 3.01 10.08
CA VAL A 261 27.94 4.03 9.14
C VAL A 261 26.48 4.40 9.39
N ALA A 262 25.64 3.44 9.83
CA ALA A 262 24.25 3.70 10.20
C ALA A 262 24.13 4.58 11.48
N ASP A 263 25.04 4.42 12.44
CA ASP A 263 25.06 5.23 13.67
C ASP A 263 25.58 6.65 13.38
N LEU A 264 26.53 6.82 12.46
CA LEU A 264 27.03 8.14 12.06
C LEU A 264 26.00 8.97 11.27
N ILE A 265 25.19 8.34 10.42
CA ILE A 265 24.15 9.04 9.64
C ILE A 265 22.97 9.50 10.50
N LEU A 266 22.64 8.77 11.59
CA LEU A 266 21.56 9.16 12.50
C LEU A 266 22.01 10.14 13.59
N VAL A 267 23.24 10.05 14.07
CA VAL A 267 23.73 10.85 15.22
C VAL A 267 24.34 12.20 14.79
N ALA A 268 25.00 12.28 13.64
CA ALA A 268 25.62 13.52 13.15
C ALA A 268 24.62 14.68 12.86
N PRO A 269 23.45 14.45 12.24
CA PRO A 269 22.48 15.53 12.05
C PRO A 269 21.81 15.95 13.36
N PHE A 270 21.62 15.03 14.33
CA PHE A 270 21.07 15.35 15.65
C PHE A 270 22.03 16.18 16.52
N LEU A 271 23.34 15.89 16.49
CA LEU A 271 24.36 16.72 17.15
C LEU A 271 24.51 18.10 16.49
N SER A 272 24.40 18.17 15.16
CA SER A 272 24.45 19.45 14.44
C SER A 272 23.23 20.33 14.74
N LEU A 273 22.03 19.73 14.87
CA LEU A 273 20.80 20.42 15.23
C LEU A 273 20.80 20.92 16.69
N THR A 274 21.30 20.11 17.64
CA THR A 274 21.36 20.52 19.06
C THR A 274 22.38 21.64 19.30
N LEU A 275 23.52 21.63 18.60
CA LEU A 275 24.52 22.71 18.70
C LEU A 275 24.04 24.03 18.08
N THR A 276 23.24 23.98 17.00
CA THR A 276 22.68 25.18 16.36
C THR A 276 21.48 25.76 17.15
N LEU A 277 20.63 24.90 17.73
CA LEU A 277 19.56 25.33 18.62
C LEU A 277 20.09 25.91 19.94
N GLY A 278 21.16 25.33 20.50
CA GLY A 278 21.80 25.88 21.72
C GLY A 278 22.40 27.28 21.52
N LYS A 279 23.04 27.54 20.37
CA LYS A 279 23.61 28.86 20.04
C LYS A 279 22.52 29.90 19.77
N THR A 280 21.41 29.51 19.14
CA THR A 280 20.29 30.44 18.87
C THR A 280 19.48 30.74 20.14
N PHE A 281 19.30 29.76 21.03
CA PHE A 281 18.61 29.96 22.30
C PHE A 281 19.40 30.88 23.26
N SER A 282 20.72 30.69 23.37
CA SER A 282 21.59 31.57 24.16
C SER A 282 21.58 33.03 23.66
N ARG A 283 21.60 33.23 22.33
CA ARG A 283 21.49 34.57 21.72
C ARG A 283 20.12 35.22 21.96
N ARG A 284 19.04 34.44 21.98
CA ARG A 284 17.68 34.94 22.27
C ARG A 284 17.50 35.32 23.74
N LEU A 285 18.04 34.53 24.68
CA LEU A 285 18.04 34.85 26.11
C LEU A 285 18.86 36.11 26.44
N ALA A 286 20.03 36.29 25.81
CA ALA A 286 20.86 37.48 25.98
C ALA A 286 20.22 38.76 25.41
N ARG A 287 19.35 38.64 24.39
CA ARG A 287 18.54 39.76 23.88
C ARG A 287 17.35 40.06 24.80
N ALA A 288 16.67 39.03 25.30
CA ALA A 288 15.55 39.18 26.22
C ALA A 288 15.96 39.86 27.54
N ARG A 289 17.11 39.48 28.13
CA ARG A 289 17.64 40.13 29.34
C ARG A 289 17.99 41.60 29.14
N ARG A 290 18.53 41.97 27.98
CA ARG A 290 18.82 43.37 27.64
C ARG A 290 17.53 44.20 27.52
N ILE A 291 16.49 43.65 26.91
CA ILE A 291 15.18 44.31 26.79
C ILE A 291 14.53 44.49 28.18
N ALA A 292 14.67 43.51 29.07
CA ALA A 292 14.16 43.59 30.45
C ALA A 292 14.84 44.72 31.25
N HIS A 293 16.18 44.80 31.24
CA HIS A 293 16.91 45.86 31.94
C HIS A 293 16.59 47.26 31.41
N VAL A 294 16.42 47.43 30.09
CA VAL A 294 16.04 48.73 29.51
C VAL A 294 14.63 49.14 29.94
N ARG A 295 13.70 48.19 30.08
CA ARG A 295 12.33 48.47 30.56
C ARG A 295 12.30 48.86 32.03
N GLU A 296 13.08 48.20 32.88
CA GLU A 296 13.21 48.55 34.29
C GLU A 296 13.83 49.95 34.46
N ALA A 297 14.90 50.26 33.73
CA ALA A 297 15.51 51.59 33.76
C ALA A 297 14.55 52.69 33.27
N ALA A 298 13.75 52.42 32.23
CA ALA A 298 12.74 53.35 31.73
C ALA A 298 11.59 53.56 32.74
N ALA A 299 11.17 52.52 33.46
CA ALA A 299 10.14 52.61 34.49
C ALA A 299 10.61 53.47 35.68
N VAL A 300 11.86 53.28 36.14
CA VAL A 300 12.44 54.08 37.23
C VAL A 300 12.58 55.55 36.83
N ALA A 301 13.02 55.83 35.59
CA ALA A 301 13.12 57.19 35.09
C ALA A 301 11.74 57.88 34.95
N ALA A 302 10.69 57.13 34.58
CA ALA A 302 9.33 57.65 34.51
C ALA A 302 8.75 57.98 35.91
N GLU A 303 9.06 57.16 36.92
CA GLU A 303 8.68 57.40 38.31
C GLU A 303 9.34 58.66 38.88
N GLN A 304 10.64 58.87 38.60
CA GLN A 304 11.36 60.07 39.05
C GLN A 304 10.82 61.36 38.42
N ARG A 305 10.40 61.32 37.15
CA ARG A 305 9.77 62.47 36.48
C ARG A 305 8.39 62.84 37.02
N ARG A 306 7.69 61.93 37.70
CA ARG A 306 6.40 62.23 38.35
C ARG A 306 6.55 62.86 39.74
N ARG A 307 7.76 62.81 40.32
CA ARG A 307 8.06 63.34 41.66
C ARG A 307 8.70 64.73 41.63
N LEU A 308 9.05 65.23 40.45
CA LEU A 308 9.48 66.61 40.19
C LEU A 308 8.28 67.40 39.65
#